data_AF-A0A365N9G8-F1
#
_entry.id   AF-A0A365N9G8-F1
#
_cell.length_a   1.000
_cell.length_b   1.000
_cell.length_c   1.000
_cell.angle_alpha   90.00
_cell.angle_beta   90.00
_cell.angle_gamma   90.00
#
_symmetry.space_group_name_H-M   'P 1'
#
loop_
_entity.id
_entity.type
_entity.pdbx_description
1 polymer ?
#
loop_
_entity_poly.entity_id
_entity_poly.type
_entity_poly.pdbx_seq_one_letter_code
_entity_poly.pdbx_strand_id
1 'polypeptide(L)'
;MDPKALARSINDETVNIHAIGVDVCEKIPHRHIIPIKIHQLYEAIAADILYSVGIQKHEAEAPFKAICERIDSTKPLRYSKLDDYEGMNFLQQHSAKVVRLHASTKMITCPPAHVMGCIVAAVAYRKLKPTNERFFQENKDIVKVFGELNVIQWLPVAVQVWDQVRSSSFTIELDPNIETPVAKRRKVNGTSVLVVTTRMPDMNKYESILRNTFCPAVQPSDPTVPKLEPEDNALPSVEPQDTINKPVPLSDDDEAESNTITLRDYTRHMKIHEKRLASPDRAIAKRARRSIMKKPEQEAAEVGPPKEFFDSYMHLKDVWKTCLQNQVSIPNGLRVLVDYHCTPSQVFHLMELEKEHLAEVGMEVDG
;
A
#
# COMPACT_ATOMS: atom_id res chain seq x y z
N MET A 1 26.72 -8.85 -4.72
CA MET A 1 27.77 -7.92 -4.24
C MET A 1 28.76 -8.69 -3.39
N ASP A 2 30.07 -8.38 -3.47
CA ASP A 2 31.07 -8.98 -2.58
C ASP A 2 30.74 -8.65 -1.10
N PRO A 3 30.64 -9.65 -0.19
CA PRO A 3 30.39 -9.43 1.23
C PRO A 3 31.31 -8.39 1.88
N LYS A 4 32.59 -8.34 1.50
CA LYS A 4 33.56 -7.37 2.05
C LYS A 4 33.31 -5.96 1.50
N ALA A 5 32.87 -5.83 0.26
CA ALA A 5 32.46 -4.54 -0.31
C ALA A 5 31.22 -3.98 0.40
N LEU A 6 30.22 -4.84 0.66
CA LEU A 6 29.03 -4.42 1.42
C LEU A 6 29.38 -3.96 2.83
N ALA A 7 30.22 -4.72 3.55
CA ALA A 7 30.65 -4.34 4.90
C ALA A 7 31.40 -3.00 4.93
N ARG A 8 32.27 -2.74 3.93
CA ARG A 8 32.92 -1.42 3.77
C ARG A 8 31.88 -0.32 3.54
N SER A 9 30.94 -0.52 2.61
CA SER A 9 29.88 0.46 2.34
C SER A 9 29.01 0.77 3.57
N ILE A 10 28.72 -0.22 4.42
CA ILE A 10 28.02 -0.01 5.69
C ILE A 10 28.89 0.81 6.65
N ASN A 11 30.19 0.49 6.78
CA ASN A 11 31.08 1.25 7.66
C ASN A 11 31.25 2.71 7.22
N ASP A 12 31.24 2.94 5.91
CA ASP A 12 31.41 4.25 5.29
C ASP A 12 30.09 5.03 5.17
N GLU A 13 28.97 4.48 5.66
CA GLU A 13 27.61 5.08 5.58
C GLU A 13 27.13 5.37 4.14
N THR A 14 27.67 4.66 3.16
CA THR A 14 27.30 4.82 1.72
C THR A 14 26.29 3.78 1.25
N VAL A 15 25.91 2.85 2.13
CA VAL A 15 25.03 1.73 1.78
C VAL A 15 23.61 2.22 1.50
N ASN A 16 23.06 1.80 0.36
CA ASN A 16 21.63 1.91 0.13
C ASN A 16 20.90 0.84 0.97
N ILE A 17 20.01 1.26 1.87
CA ILE A 17 19.24 0.36 2.74
C ILE A 17 18.38 -0.65 1.98
N HIS A 18 18.04 -0.40 0.70
CA HIS A 18 17.32 -1.34 -0.15
C HIS A 18 18.23 -2.36 -0.84
N ALA A 19 19.55 -2.19 -0.76
CA ALA A 19 20.57 -3.08 -1.34
C ALA A 19 21.19 -4.06 -0.33
N ILE A 20 20.53 -4.28 0.82
CA ILE A 20 20.98 -5.22 1.88
C ILE A 20 20.25 -6.57 1.84
N GLY A 21 19.43 -6.79 0.80
CA GLY A 21 18.65 -8.01 0.61
C GLY A 21 19.52 -9.25 0.43
N VAL A 22 18.95 -10.42 0.74
CA VAL A 22 19.60 -11.74 0.55
C VAL A 22 20.03 -11.97 -0.89
N ASP A 23 19.27 -11.44 -1.84
CA ASP A 23 19.56 -11.44 -3.27
C ASP A 23 20.84 -10.67 -3.63
N VAL A 24 21.20 -9.64 -2.86
CA VAL A 24 22.42 -8.85 -3.07
C VAL A 24 23.61 -9.46 -2.32
N CYS A 25 23.40 -9.86 -1.07
CA CYS A 25 24.41 -10.48 -0.22
C CYS A 25 23.75 -11.48 0.74
N GLU A 26 23.90 -12.77 0.45
CA GLU A 26 23.33 -13.82 1.28
C GLU A 26 23.93 -13.82 2.69
N LYS A 27 25.26 -13.63 2.80
CA LYS A 27 25.99 -13.69 4.07
C LYS A 27 26.74 -12.40 4.33
N ILE A 28 26.14 -11.52 5.12
CA ILE A 28 26.76 -10.25 5.55
C ILE A 28 27.86 -10.58 6.57
N PRO A 29 29.12 -10.13 6.37
CA PRO A 29 30.21 -10.49 7.25
C PRO A 29 30.22 -9.56 8.47
N HIS A 30 29.31 -9.81 9.42
CA HIS A 30 29.09 -9.02 10.64
C HIS A 30 30.36 -8.66 11.41
N ARG A 31 31.36 -9.55 11.42
CA ARG A 31 32.64 -9.31 12.11
C ARG A 31 33.48 -8.19 11.50
N HIS A 32 33.17 -7.78 10.27
CA HIS A 32 33.86 -6.70 9.57
C HIS A 32 33.08 -5.38 9.60
N ILE A 33 31.92 -5.33 10.26
CA ILE A 33 31.11 -4.13 10.37
C ILE A 33 31.21 -3.61 11.80
N ILE A 34 31.47 -2.31 11.95
CA ILE A 34 31.55 -1.66 13.24
C ILE A 34 30.15 -1.68 13.87
N PRO A 35 29.97 -2.13 15.14
CA PRO A 35 28.65 -2.29 15.75
C PRO A 35 27.77 -1.03 15.70
N ILE A 36 28.35 0.16 15.91
CA ILE A 36 27.61 1.43 15.82
C ILE A 36 27.02 1.67 14.43
N LYS A 37 27.70 1.21 13.37
CA LYS A 37 27.26 1.35 11.98
C LYS A 37 26.10 0.41 11.65
N ILE A 38 26.06 -0.78 12.26
CA ILE A 38 24.91 -1.68 12.19
C ILE A 38 23.69 -1.00 12.83
N HIS A 39 23.88 -0.38 14.00
CA HIS A 39 22.79 0.31 14.69
C HIS A 39 22.23 1.48 13.85
N GLN A 40 23.10 2.33 13.30
CA GLN A 40 22.70 3.42 12.40
C GLN A 40 21.97 2.91 11.15
N LEU A 41 22.39 1.77 10.58
CA LEU A 41 21.68 1.14 9.47
C LEU A 41 20.26 0.72 9.88
N TYR A 42 20.08 0.17 11.08
CA TYR A 42 18.74 -0.16 11.60
C TYR A 42 17.89 1.09 11.87
N GLU A 43 18.49 2.16 12.38
CA GLU A 43 17.80 3.45 12.52
C GLU A 43 17.35 4.01 11.16
N ALA A 44 18.18 3.88 10.13
CA ALA A 44 17.84 4.29 8.77
C ALA A 44 16.68 3.46 8.19
N ILE A 45 16.66 2.15 8.42
CA ILE A 45 15.53 1.28 8.03
C ILE A 45 14.25 1.68 8.78
N ALA A 46 14.32 1.88 10.09
CA ALA A 46 13.16 2.30 10.88
C ALA A 46 12.63 3.68 10.44
N ALA A 47 13.52 4.61 10.09
CA ALA A 47 13.16 5.91 9.56
C ALA A 47 12.45 5.80 8.20
N ASP A 48 12.94 4.97 7.28
CA ASP A 48 12.27 4.75 5.98
C ASP A 48 10.91 4.06 6.15
N ILE A 49 10.77 3.16 7.12
CA ILE A 49 9.48 2.54 7.47
C ILE A 49 8.48 3.61 7.91
N LEU A 50 8.86 4.54 8.79
CA LEU A 50 7.95 5.63 9.21
C LEU A 50 7.66 6.60 8.07
N TYR A 51 8.69 6.98 7.31
CA TYR A 51 8.54 7.85 6.15
C TYR A 51 7.55 7.26 5.12
N SER A 52 7.61 5.95 4.90
CA SER A 52 6.71 5.27 3.97
C SER A 52 5.23 5.28 4.35
N VAL A 53 4.92 5.52 5.63
CA VAL A 53 3.56 5.68 6.12
C VAL A 53 3.20 7.14 6.35
N GLY A 54 3.99 8.07 5.81
CA GLY A 54 3.76 9.51 5.84
C GLY A 54 4.03 10.15 7.19
N ILE A 55 4.83 9.53 8.06
CA ILE A 55 5.10 10.01 9.42
C ILE A 55 6.59 10.31 9.58
N GLN A 56 6.92 11.52 10.03
CA GLN A 56 8.31 11.90 10.22
C GLN A 56 8.86 11.36 11.54
N LYS A 57 10.17 11.09 11.59
CA LYS A 57 10.85 10.58 12.80
C LYS A 57 10.57 11.42 14.05
N HIS A 58 10.54 12.75 13.92
CA HIS A 58 10.36 13.66 15.05
C HIS A 58 8.91 13.74 15.56
N GLU A 59 7.93 13.38 14.72
CA GLU A 59 6.51 13.31 15.09
C GLU A 59 6.18 12.02 15.86
N ALA A 60 7.08 11.03 15.78
CA ALA A 60 6.84 9.66 16.19
C ALA A 60 8.09 9.06 16.88
N GLU A 61 8.74 9.84 17.76
CA GLU A 61 10.00 9.45 18.41
C GLU A 61 9.87 8.15 19.23
N ALA A 62 8.80 8.02 20.01
CA ALA A 62 8.55 6.84 20.83
C ALA A 62 8.36 5.54 20.01
N PRO A 63 7.46 5.48 19.00
CA PRO A 63 7.35 4.30 18.14
C PRO A 63 8.60 4.09 17.29
N PHE A 64 9.28 5.15 16.83
CA PHE A 64 10.56 5.05 16.12
C PHE A 64 11.58 4.27 16.95
N LYS A 65 11.82 4.71 18.20
CA LYS A 65 12.75 4.05 19.11
C LYS A 65 12.39 2.60 19.36
N ALA A 66 11.11 2.30 19.57
CA ALA A 66 10.64 0.93 19.79
C ALA A 66 10.83 0.03 18.55
N ILE A 67 10.65 0.57 17.34
CA ILE A 67 10.96 -0.14 16.09
C ILE A 67 12.48 -0.39 16.01
N CYS A 68 13.33 0.62 16.23
CA CYS A 68 14.78 0.49 16.21
C CYS A 68 15.28 -0.58 17.18
N GLU A 69 14.87 -0.50 18.45
CA GLU A 69 15.21 -1.48 19.49
C GLU A 69 14.78 -2.90 19.08
N ARG A 70 13.62 -3.02 18.42
CA ARG A 70 13.13 -4.33 17.98
C ARG A 70 13.93 -4.88 16.80
N ILE A 71 14.29 -4.05 15.82
CA ILE A 71 15.13 -4.46 14.68
C ILE A 71 16.53 -4.84 15.18
N ASP A 72 17.10 -4.03 16.08
CA ASP A 72 18.43 -4.27 16.64
C ASP A 72 18.50 -5.57 17.45
N SER A 73 17.49 -5.84 18.28
CA SER A 73 17.43 -7.08 19.07
C SER A 73 17.22 -8.34 18.22
N THR A 74 16.55 -8.24 17.08
CA THR A 74 16.25 -9.38 16.20
C THR A 74 17.27 -9.61 15.09
N LYS A 75 18.12 -8.62 14.81
CA LYS A 75 19.33 -8.71 13.97
C LYS A 75 19.07 -9.32 12.59
N PRO A 76 18.11 -8.80 11.79
CA PRO A 76 17.71 -9.42 10.51
C PRO A 76 18.89 -9.64 9.54
N LEU A 77 19.90 -8.77 9.55
CA LEU A 77 21.10 -8.88 8.70
C LEU A 77 21.92 -10.16 8.94
N ARG A 78 21.72 -10.89 10.05
CA ARG A 78 22.45 -12.14 10.36
C ARG A 78 21.88 -13.36 9.64
N TYR A 79 20.69 -13.24 9.07
CA TYR A 79 19.94 -14.37 8.55
C TYR A 79 19.80 -14.27 7.05
N SER A 80 19.64 -15.41 6.38
CA SER A 80 19.33 -15.49 4.95
C SER A 80 17.95 -16.09 4.67
N LYS A 81 17.29 -16.63 5.68
CA LYS A 81 16.00 -17.33 5.62
C LYS A 81 15.13 -16.89 6.80
N LEU A 82 13.80 -16.92 6.63
CA LEU A 82 12.89 -16.66 7.75
C LEU A 82 12.90 -17.81 8.76
N ASP A 83 13.11 -19.04 8.31
CA ASP A 83 13.14 -20.24 9.16
C ASP A 83 14.17 -20.12 10.31
N ASP A 84 15.31 -19.48 10.02
CA ASP A 84 16.42 -19.33 10.97
C ASP A 84 16.35 -18.00 11.75
N TYR A 85 15.40 -17.12 11.43
CA TYR A 85 15.39 -15.75 11.94
C TYR A 85 15.03 -15.70 13.43
N GLU A 86 15.93 -15.18 14.27
CA GLU A 86 15.77 -15.10 15.73
C GLU A 86 14.53 -14.27 16.15
N GLY A 87 14.09 -13.33 15.30
CA GLY A 87 12.86 -12.57 15.51
C GLY A 87 11.57 -13.39 15.40
N MET A 88 11.60 -14.63 14.90
CA MET A 88 10.41 -15.45 14.69
C MET A 88 9.66 -15.77 15.97
N ASN A 89 10.34 -16.11 17.06
CA ASN A 89 9.68 -16.38 18.35
C ASN A 89 8.89 -15.16 18.85
N PHE A 90 9.46 -13.96 18.68
CA PHE A 90 8.79 -12.71 19.03
C PHE A 90 7.56 -12.47 18.15
N LEU A 91 7.69 -12.67 16.83
CA LEU A 91 6.59 -12.51 15.87
C LEU A 91 5.46 -13.52 16.13
N GLN A 92 5.78 -14.78 16.43
CA GLN A 92 4.81 -15.83 16.76
C GLN A 92 4.00 -15.46 18.01
N GLN A 93 4.67 -15.03 19.08
CA GLN A 93 4.00 -14.63 20.32
C GLN A 93 3.01 -13.48 20.14
N HIS A 94 3.38 -12.47 19.34
CA HIS A 94 2.50 -11.34 19.05
C HIS A 94 1.39 -11.71 18.07
N SER A 95 1.67 -12.52 17.06
CA SER A 95 0.66 -12.98 16.11
C SER A 95 -0.40 -13.83 16.80
N ALA A 96 -0.01 -14.74 17.70
CA ALA A 96 -0.94 -15.52 18.52
C ALA A 96 -1.86 -14.63 19.38
N LYS A 97 -1.34 -13.50 19.92
CA LYS A 97 -2.18 -12.53 20.65
C LYS A 97 -3.19 -11.85 19.73
N VAL A 98 -2.77 -11.45 18.53
CA VAL A 98 -3.65 -10.82 17.52
C VAL A 98 -4.74 -11.79 17.06
N VAL A 99 -4.40 -13.05 16.77
CA VAL A 99 -5.37 -14.09 16.38
C VAL A 99 -6.37 -14.37 17.50
N ARG A 100 -5.92 -14.48 18.76
CA ARG A 100 -6.83 -14.64 19.91
C ARG A 100 -7.77 -13.45 20.08
N LEU A 101 -7.24 -12.23 19.97
CA LEU A 101 -8.04 -11.01 20.05
C LEU A 101 -9.07 -10.93 18.91
N HIS A 102 -8.69 -11.31 17.70
CA HIS A 102 -9.58 -11.37 16.55
C HIS A 102 -10.67 -12.42 16.75
N ALA A 103 -10.32 -13.61 17.24
CA ALA A 103 -11.25 -14.69 17.47
C ALA A 103 -12.31 -14.35 18.52
N SER A 104 -11.94 -13.63 19.59
CA SER A 104 -12.83 -13.26 20.70
C SER A 104 -13.71 -12.03 20.43
N THR A 105 -13.22 -11.09 19.62
CA THR A 105 -13.94 -9.83 19.33
C THR A 105 -14.65 -9.84 17.99
N LYS A 106 -14.21 -10.68 17.05
CA LYS A 106 -14.62 -10.68 15.63
C LYS A 106 -14.39 -9.34 14.91
N MET A 107 -13.57 -8.47 15.49
CA MET A 107 -13.19 -7.17 14.92
C MET A 107 -11.86 -7.27 14.17
N ILE A 108 -11.58 -6.28 13.33
CA ILE A 108 -10.24 -6.07 12.76
C ILE A 108 -9.26 -5.90 13.92
N THR A 109 -8.11 -6.57 13.88
CA THR A 109 -7.08 -6.46 14.93
C THR A 109 -5.75 -6.08 14.34
N CYS A 110 -4.96 -5.36 15.13
CA CYS A 110 -3.67 -4.85 14.73
C CYS A 110 -2.61 -5.16 15.80
N PRO A 111 -1.43 -5.68 15.42
CA PRO A 111 -0.27 -5.72 16.31
C PRO A 111 0.29 -4.30 16.54
N PRO A 112 1.10 -4.09 17.58
CA PRO A 112 1.75 -2.80 17.80
C PRO A 112 2.82 -2.49 16.73
N ALA A 113 3.11 -1.21 16.51
CA ALA A 113 3.98 -0.72 15.42
C ALA A 113 5.36 -1.41 15.35
N HIS A 114 6.02 -1.63 16.48
CA HIS A 114 7.34 -2.29 16.54
C HIS A 114 7.32 -3.76 16.07
N VAL A 115 6.20 -4.47 16.17
CA VAL A 115 6.04 -5.83 15.62
C VAL A 115 5.99 -5.76 14.09
N MET A 116 5.24 -4.80 13.54
CA MET A 116 5.15 -4.58 12.10
C MET A 116 6.48 -4.09 11.52
N GLY A 117 7.15 -3.15 12.19
CA GLY A 117 8.49 -2.69 11.78
C GLY A 117 9.52 -3.82 11.75
N CYS A 118 9.46 -4.75 12.71
CA CYS A 118 10.32 -5.93 12.74
C CYS A 118 10.12 -6.85 11.53
N ILE A 119 8.87 -7.19 11.19
CA ILE A 119 8.62 -8.06 10.03
C ILE A 119 8.93 -7.34 8.70
N VAL A 120 8.67 -6.04 8.62
CA VAL A 120 9.02 -5.25 7.43
C VAL A 120 10.54 -5.21 7.23
N ALA A 121 11.33 -5.00 8.29
CA ALA A 121 12.80 -5.05 8.20
C ALA A 121 13.30 -6.42 7.69
N ALA A 122 12.73 -7.51 8.21
CA ALA A 122 13.08 -8.87 7.82
C ALA A 122 12.69 -9.19 6.36
N VAL A 123 11.47 -8.85 5.94
CA VAL A 123 10.92 -9.31 4.66
C VAL A 123 11.11 -8.28 3.54
N ALA A 124 10.90 -6.98 3.78
CA ALA A 124 11.00 -5.97 2.73
C ALA A 124 12.45 -5.51 2.48
N TYR A 125 13.23 -5.31 3.54
CA TYR A 125 14.61 -4.82 3.39
C TYR A 125 15.61 -5.97 3.26
N ARG A 126 15.55 -6.92 4.19
CA ARG A 126 16.46 -8.07 4.16
C ARG A 126 16.02 -9.14 3.15
N LYS A 127 14.76 -9.14 2.70
CA LYS A 127 14.22 -10.13 1.75
C LYS A 127 14.33 -11.57 2.24
N LEU A 128 14.18 -11.78 3.55
CA LEU A 128 14.06 -13.12 4.11
C LEU A 128 12.78 -13.77 3.58
N LYS A 129 12.89 -15.03 3.15
CA LYS A 129 11.75 -15.84 2.68
C LYS A 129 11.65 -17.14 3.49
N PRO A 130 10.43 -17.70 3.64
CA PRO A 130 10.26 -19.08 4.06
C PRO A 130 10.93 -20.02 3.06
N THR A 131 11.53 -21.11 3.53
CA THR A 131 12.19 -22.08 2.63
C THR A 131 11.33 -23.25 2.21
N ASN A 132 10.33 -23.61 3.00
CA ASN A 132 9.57 -24.84 2.80
C ASN A 132 8.14 -24.72 3.35
N GLU A 133 7.28 -25.67 3.00
CA GLU A 133 5.88 -25.73 3.47
C GLU A 133 5.76 -25.88 4.99
N ARG A 134 6.72 -26.56 5.62
CA ARG A 134 6.74 -26.77 7.07
C ARG A 134 6.79 -25.43 7.82
N PHE A 135 7.47 -24.42 7.29
CA PHE A 135 7.42 -23.06 7.85
C PHE A 135 5.98 -22.57 8.02
N PHE A 136 5.14 -22.69 6.99
CA PHE A 136 3.76 -22.21 7.02
C PHE A 136 2.90 -23.01 8.01
N GLN A 137 3.16 -24.31 8.12
CA GLN A 137 2.47 -25.18 9.08
C GLN A 137 2.82 -24.87 10.54
N GLU A 138 4.07 -24.51 10.81
CA GLU A 138 4.54 -24.14 12.16
C GLU A 138 4.20 -22.69 12.52
N ASN A 139 4.03 -21.82 11.52
CA ASN A 139 3.84 -20.37 11.70
C ASN A 139 2.44 -19.89 11.25
N LYS A 140 1.40 -20.71 11.45
CA LYS A 140 0.02 -20.42 11.01
C LYS A 140 -0.49 -19.05 11.47
N ASP A 141 -0.18 -18.64 12.70
CA ASP A 141 -0.62 -17.34 13.22
C ASP A 141 0.05 -16.17 12.49
N ILE A 142 1.34 -16.29 12.13
CA ILE A 142 2.05 -15.26 11.36
C ILE A 142 1.46 -15.18 9.95
N VAL A 143 1.25 -16.33 9.31
CA VAL A 143 0.63 -16.43 7.98
C VAL A 143 -0.74 -15.78 7.98
N LYS A 144 -1.58 -16.10 8.98
CA LYS A 144 -2.89 -15.51 9.14
C LYS A 144 -2.83 -14.00 9.34
N VAL A 145 -1.97 -13.51 10.22
CA VAL A 145 -1.88 -12.09 10.57
C VAL A 145 -1.34 -11.26 9.41
N PHE A 146 -0.21 -11.63 8.82
CA PHE A 146 0.46 -10.83 7.79
C PHE A 146 0.06 -11.18 6.36
N GLY A 147 -0.50 -12.37 6.13
CA GLY A 147 -0.99 -12.81 4.83
C GLY A 147 -2.48 -12.60 4.65
N GLU A 148 -3.31 -13.21 5.51
CA GLU A 148 -4.77 -13.22 5.34
C GLU A 148 -5.44 -11.93 5.85
N LEU A 149 -5.06 -11.46 7.05
CA LEU A 149 -5.67 -10.28 7.69
C LEU A 149 -5.07 -8.95 7.23
N ASN A 150 -4.03 -8.98 6.40
CA ASN A 150 -3.31 -7.81 5.89
C ASN A 150 -3.03 -6.75 6.97
N VAL A 151 -2.53 -7.16 8.15
CA VAL A 151 -2.42 -6.20 9.27
C VAL A 151 -1.45 -5.05 9.01
N ILE A 152 -0.56 -5.18 8.01
CA ILE A 152 0.43 -4.14 7.69
C ILE A 152 -0.21 -2.86 7.16
N GLN A 153 -1.41 -2.95 6.57
CA GLN A 153 -2.20 -1.79 6.17
C GLN A 153 -2.43 -0.82 7.35
N TRP A 154 -2.45 -1.34 8.58
CA TRP A 154 -2.70 -0.57 9.81
C TRP A 154 -1.43 -0.01 10.47
N LEU A 155 -0.26 -0.15 9.86
CA LEU A 155 0.99 0.44 10.37
C LEU A 155 0.90 1.96 10.61
N PRO A 156 0.37 2.80 9.69
CA PRO A 156 0.24 4.23 9.93
C PRO A 156 -0.60 4.52 11.19
N VAL A 157 -1.70 3.79 11.36
CA VAL A 157 -2.60 3.92 12.52
C VAL A 157 -1.87 3.54 13.81
N ALA A 158 -1.17 2.40 13.83
CA ALA A 158 -0.46 1.92 15.02
C ALA A 158 0.67 2.86 15.47
N VAL A 159 1.29 3.59 14.53
CA VAL A 159 2.27 4.63 14.86
C VAL A 159 1.57 5.85 15.46
N GLN A 160 0.48 6.31 14.87
CA GLN A 160 -0.26 7.50 15.35
C GLN A 160 -0.87 7.30 16.75
N VAL A 161 -1.35 6.10 17.08
CA VAL A 161 -1.93 5.81 18.41
C VAL A 161 -0.94 5.28 19.44
N TRP A 162 0.37 5.30 19.14
CA TRP A 162 1.40 4.63 19.93
C TRP A 162 1.35 4.99 21.41
N ASP A 163 1.18 6.28 21.75
CA ASP A 163 1.19 6.72 23.14
C ASP A 163 0.05 6.13 23.97
N GLN A 164 -1.08 5.79 23.32
CA GLN A 164 -2.24 5.21 23.98
C GLN A 164 -2.20 3.68 24.02
N VAL A 165 -1.70 3.03 22.97
CA VAL A 165 -1.72 1.54 22.85
C VAL A 165 -0.40 0.88 23.25
N ARG A 166 0.72 1.59 23.08
CA ARG A 166 2.10 1.14 23.32
C ARG A 166 2.36 -0.21 22.65
N SER A 167 2.87 -1.18 23.42
CA SER A 167 3.21 -2.52 22.95
C SER A 167 2.02 -3.50 22.92
N SER A 168 0.78 -3.01 23.00
CA SER A 168 -0.42 -3.85 23.06
C SER A 168 -1.03 -4.02 21.67
N SER A 169 -1.53 -5.21 21.39
CA SER A 169 -2.45 -5.42 20.26
C SER A 169 -3.79 -4.74 20.55
N PHE A 170 -4.45 -4.22 19.52
CA PHE A 170 -5.72 -3.52 19.64
C PHE A 170 -6.69 -3.94 18.53
N THR A 171 -7.95 -3.60 18.72
CA THR A 171 -9.03 -3.77 17.73
C THR A 171 -9.26 -2.46 16.99
N ILE A 172 -9.73 -2.55 15.75
CA ILE A 172 -10.00 -1.40 14.89
C ILE A 172 -11.49 -1.32 14.60
N GLU A 173 -12.03 -0.12 14.75
CA GLU A 173 -13.40 0.26 14.39
C GLU A 173 -13.31 1.32 13.28
N LEU A 174 -14.01 1.11 12.18
CA LEU A 174 -13.96 2.02 11.04
C LEU A 174 -15.01 3.12 11.19
N ASP A 175 -14.56 4.37 11.08
CA ASP A 175 -15.43 5.55 11.02
C ASP A 175 -14.87 6.53 9.99
N PRO A 176 -15.57 6.75 8.85
CA PRO A 176 -15.10 7.65 7.80
C PRO A 176 -15.06 9.13 8.23
N ASN A 177 -15.74 9.50 9.32
CA ASN A 177 -15.81 10.88 9.81
C ASN A 177 -14.64 11.24 10.72
N ILE A 178 -13.78 10.27 11.06
CA ILE A 178 -12.64 10.48 11.94
C ILE A 178 -11.42 10.89 11.12
N GLU A 179 -10.91 12.09 11.37
CA GLU A 179 -9.67 12.59 10.76
C GLU A 179 -8.42 11.97 11.39
N THR A 180 -8.39 11.85 12.71
CA THR A 180 -7.24 11.33 13.47
C THR A 180 -7.65 10.10 14.29
N PRO A 181 -6.87 9.00 14.26
CA PRO A 181 -7.19 7.79 15.00
C PRO A 181 -7.33 8.05 16.51
N VAL A 182 -8.36 7.49 17.15
CA VAL A 182 -8.61 7.65 18.58
C VAL A 182 -8.67 6.29 19.28
N ALA A 183 -7.79 6.07 20.25
CA ALA A 183 -7.80 4.87 21.07
C ALA A 183 -8.67 5.04 22.34
N LYS A 184 -9.57 4.09 22.58
CA LYS A 184 -10.39 4.01 23.80
C LYS A 184 -10.43 2.59 24.34
N ARG A 185 -10.43 2.44 25.65
CA ARG A 185 -10.64 1.15 26.31
C ARG A 185 -12.15 0.87 26.39
N ARG A 186 -12.61 -0.23 25.81
CA ARG A 186 -14.02 -0.68 25.85
C ARG A 186 -14.12 -2.10 26.40
N LYS A 187 -15.30 -2.48 26.91
CA LYS A 187 -15.60 -3.89 27.21
C LYS A 187 -16.29 -4.50 25.99
N VAL A 188 -15.68 -5.51 25.39
CA VAL A 188 -16.26 -6.31 24.30
C VAL A 188 -16.39 -7.74 24.80
N ASN A 189 -17.61 -8.28 24.83
CA ASN A 189 -17.90 -9.61 25.37
C ASN A 189 -17.32 -9.82 26.80
N GLY A 190 -17.47 -8.81 27.66
CA GLY A 190 -16.94 -8.82 29.04
C GLY A 190 -15.42 -8.61 29.18
N THR A 191 -14.67 -8.64 28.07
CA THR A 191 -13.21 -8.44 28.06
C THR A 191 -12.87 -6.98 27.80
N SER A 192 -11.98 -6.40 28.62
CA SER A 192 -11.48 -5.05 28.37
C SER A 192 -10.46 -5.06 27.22
N VAL A 193 -10.79 -4.40 26.12
CA VAL A 193 -9.97 -4.30 24.91
C VAL A 193 -9.71 -2.85 24.54
N LEU A 194 -8.57 -2.58 23.90
CA LEU A 194 -8.30 -1.30 23.27
C LEU A 194 -8.96 -1.30 21.89
N VAL A 195 -9.84 -0.33 21.65
CA VAL A 195 -10.51 -0.09 20.38
C VAL A 195 -9.97 1.22 19.81
N VAL A 196 -9.42 1.16 18.62
CA VAL A 196 -8.97 2.32 17.86
C VAL A 196 -10.01 2.61 16.79
N THR A 197 -10.67 3.75 16.90
CA THR A 197 -11.60 4.23 15.89
C THR A 197 -10.83 5.05 14.87
N THR A 198 -10.92 4.73 13.58
CA THR A 198 -10.14 5.39 12.52
C THR A 198 -10.78 5.22 11.15
N ARG A 199 -10.35 6.01 10.16
CA ARG A 199 -10.68 5.78 8.75
C ARG A 199 -9.81 4.68 8.16
N MET A 200 -10.24 4.10 7.03
CA MET A 200 -9.38 3.19 6.27
C MET A 200 -8.12 3.96 5.80
N PRO A 201 -6.90 3.50 6.13
CA PRO A 201 -5.68 4.12 5.63
C PRO A 201 -5.46 3.76 4.16
N ASP A 202 -4.66 4.58 3.49
CA ASP A 202 -4.19 4.29 2.13
C ASP A 202 -3.41 2.96 2.09
N MET A 203 -3.35 2.37 0.91
CA MET A 203 -2.67 1.10 0.69
C MET A 203 -1.19 1.21 1.08
N ASN A 204 -0.72 0.26 1.88
CA ASN A 204 0.64 0.28 2.39
C ASN A 204 1.61 -0.32 1.35
N LYS A 205 2.74 0.34 1.06
CA LYS A 205 3.72 -0.12 0.06
C LYS A 205 4.28 -1.54 0.35
N TYR A 206 4.23 -1.99 1.60
CA TYR A 206 4.71 -3.32 2.01
C TYR A 206 3.66 -4.43 1.90
N GLU A 207 2.40 -4.09 1.62
CA GLU A 207 1.28 -5.05 1.55
C GLU A 207 1.58 -6.19 0.57
N SER A 208 1.91 -5.86 -0.68
CA SER A 208 2.18 -6.87 -1.71
C SER A 208 3.37 -7.76 -1.36
N ILE A 209 4.42 -7.18 -0.78
CA ILE A 209 5.63 -7.91 -0.38
C ILE A 209 5.31 -8.93 0.72
N LEU A 210 4.61 -8.52 1.78
CA LEU A 210 4.26 -9.41 2.88
C LEU A 210 3.23 -10.45 2.44
N ARG A 211 2.23 -10.06 1.67
CA ARG A 211 1.22 -10.98 1.13
C ARG A 211 1.86 -12.04 0.23
N ASN A 212 2.76 -11.66 -0.67
CA ASN A 212 3.49 -12.63 -1.52
C ASN A 212 4.40 -13.56 -0.70
N THR A 213 4.89 -13.10 0.46
CA THR A 213 5.76 -13.90 1.33
C THR A 213 4.99 -14.91 2.18
N PHE A 214 3.81 -14.51 2.69
CA PHE A 214 3.03 -15.31 3.65
C PHE A 214 1.80 -15.99 3.05
N CYS A 215 1.26 -15.46 1.97
CA CYS A 215 0.27 -16.11 1.12
C CYS A 215 0.89 -16.35 -0.26
N PRO A 216 1.83 -17.30 -0.39
CA PRO A 216 2.11 -17.85 -1.70
C PRO A 216 0.84 -18.62 -2.08
N ALA A 217 -0.16 -17.91 -2.61
CA ALA A 217 -1.20 -18.54 -3.39
C ALA A 217 -0.45 -19.50 -4.32
N VAL A 218 -0.82 -20.78 -4.24
CA VAL A 218 -0.34 -21.89 -5.07
C VAL A 218 0.24 -21.26 -6.33
N GLN A 219 1.57 -21.21 -6.44
CA GLN A 219 2.18 -20.77 -7.70
C GLN A 219 1.39 -21.48 -8.77
N PRO A 220 0.81 -20.77 -9.77
CA PRO A 220 0.16 -21.46 -10.86
C PRO A 220 1.21 -22.45 -11.33
N SER A 221 0.96 -23.73 -11.04
CA SER A 221 1.79 -24.80 -11.54
C SER A 221 1.81 -24.51 -13.03
N ASP A 222 3.00 -24.42 -13.64
CA ASP A 222 3.11 -24.32 -15.09
C ASP A 222 2.01 -25.18 -15.69
N PRO A 223 1.17 -24.65 -16.60
CA PRO A 223 0.00 -25.35 -17.08
C PRO A 223 0.47 -26.69 -17.55
N THR A 224 0.25 -27.71 -16.72
CA THR A 224 0.64 -29.06 -17.03
C THR A 224 -0.42 -29.42 -18.02
N VAL A 225 -0.11 -29.16 -19.29
CA VAL A 225 -0.95 -29.46 -20.44
C VAL A 225 -1.48 -30.86 -20.15
N PRO A 226 -2.80 -31.02 -19.91
CA PRO A 226 -3.36 -32.33 -19.76
C PRO A 226 -2.96 -33.06 -21.02
N LYS A 227 -2.15 -34.10 -20.87
CA LYS A 227 -1.82 -35.01 -21.95
C LYS A 227 -3.17 -35.67 -22.28
N LEU A 228 -3.87 -35.10 -23.25
CA LEU A 228 -5.09 -35.68 -23.80
C LEU A 228 -4.66 -37.01 -24.41
N GLU A 229 -4.93 -38.08 -23.67
CA GLU A 229 -5.02 -39.40 -24.27
C GLU A 229 -6.23 -39.39 -25.22
N PRO A 230 -6.08 -39.91 -26.45
CA PRO A 230 -7.16 -39.96 -27.41
C PRO A 230 -8.07 -41.14 -27.05
N GLU A 231 -9.13 -40.89 -26.30
CA GLU A 231 -10.26 -41.83 -26.26
C GLU A 231 -11.36 -41.33 -27.19
N ASP A 232 -11.41 -41.99 -28.35
CA ASP A 232 -12.60 -42.12 -29.19
C ASP A 232 -13.77 -42.61 -28.34
N ASN A 233 -14.75 -41.76 -28.08
CA ASN A 233 -16.11 -42.19 -27.81
C ASN A 233 -17.09 -41.17 -28.38
N ALA A 234 -17.84 -41.62 -29.38
CA ALA A 234 -18.86 -40.87 -30.09
C ALA A 234 -19.96 -40.39 -29.14
N LEU A 235 -20.25 -39.09 -29.16
CA LEU A 235 -21.44 -38.52 -28.54
C LEU A 235 -22.68 -38.84 -29.40
N PRO A 236 -23.80 -39.30 -28.82
CA PRO A 236 -25.07 -39.30 -29.51
C PRO A 236 -25.62 -37.87 -29.63
N SER A 237 -25.98 -37.51 -30.85
CA SER A 237 -26.73 -36.30 -31.18
C SER A 237 -28.07 -36.30 -30.45
N VAL A 238 -28.35 -35.23 -29.69
CA VAL A 238 -29.67 -34.92 -29.15
C VAL A 238 -30.14 -33.63 -29.81
N GLU A 239 -31.21 -33.75 -30.60
CA GLU A 239 -31.92 -32.63 -31.22
C GLU A 239 -32.54 -31.69 -30.16
N PRO A 240 -32.62 -30.38 -30.44
CA PRO A 240 -33.24 -29.41 -29.54
C PRO A 240 -34.76 -29.45 -29.70
N GLN A 241 -35.49 -29.69 -28.61
CA GLN A 241 -36.93 -29.42 -28.57
C GLN A 241 -37.20 -27.95 -28.27
N ASP A 242 -37.69 -27.25 -29.28
CA ASP A 242 -38.34 -25.95 -29.17
C ASP A 242 -39.55 -26.03 -28.24
N THR A 243 -39.53 -25.24 -27.17
CA THR A 243 -40.74 -24.90 -26.43
C THR A 243 -40.89 -23.38 -26.34
N ILE A 244 -41.90 -22.95 -27.08
CA ILE A 244 -42.48 -21.62 -27.20
C ILE A 244 -42.93 -21.14 -25.82
N ASN A 245 -42.35 -20.04 -25.32
CA ASN A 245 -42.93 -19.25 -24.24
C ASN A 245 -43.25 -17.83 -24.73
N LYS A 246 -44.52 -17.46 -24.51
CA LYS A 246 -45.19 -16.25 -24.97
C LYS A 246 -44.71 -14.99 -24.24
N PRO A 247 -44.93 -13.79 -24.82
CA PRO A 247 -44.53 -12.52 -24.22
C PRO A 247 -45.47 -12.14 -23.05
N VAL A 248 -44.87 -11.64 -21.98
CA VAL A 248 -45.56 -10.99 -20.85
C VAL A 248 -45.91 -9.55 -21.25
N PRO A 249 -47.13 -9.04 -20.99
CA PRO A 249 -47.49 -7.67 -21.32
C PRO A 249 -46.87 -6.70 -20.30
N LEU A 250 -46.27 -5.64 -20.83
CA LEU A 250 -45.85 -4.45 -20.08
C LEU A 250 -47.10 -3.71 -19.59
N SER A 251 -47.16 -3.41 -18.29
CA SER A 251 -48.13 -2.46 -17.75
C SER A 251 -47.55 -1.04 -17.83
N ASP A 252 -48.31 -0.16 -18.47
CA ASP A 252 -48.21 1.29 -18.34
C ASP A 252 -48.72 1.71 -16.96
N ASP A 253 -47.90 2.43 -16.20
CA ASP A 253 -48.23 3.60 -15.35
C ASP A 253 -47.18 3.76 -14.25
N ASP A 254 -46.37 4.82 -14.37
CA ASP A 254 -46.05 5.73 -13.25
C ASP A 254 -45.32 6.96 -13.85
N GLU A 255 -46.08 8.03 -14.05
CA GLU A 255 -45.58 9.38 -14.23
C GLU A 255 -44.81 9.83 -12.97
N ALA A 256 -43.53 10.17 -13.12
CA ALA A 256 -42.83 11.00 -12.15
C ALA A 256 -41.80 11.90 -12.85
N GLU A 257 -41.88 13.19 -12.55
CA GLU A 257 -41.24 14.32 -13.21
C GLU A 257 -39.71 14.19 -13.36
N SER A 258 -39.26 14.27 -14.61
CA SER A 258 -37.84 14.37 -14.99
C SER A 258 -37.31 15.78 -14.73
N ASN A 259 -36.80 16.03 -13.52
CA ASN A 259 -35.96 17.20 -13.22
C ASN A 259 -34.51 16.94 -13.64
N THR A 260 -34.25 16.86 -14.94
CA THR A 260 -32.89 16.86 -15.49
C THR A 260 -32.37 18.29 -15.60
N ILE A 261 -31.61 18.75 -14.59
CA ILE A 261 -30.83 19.99 -14.66
C ILE A 261 -29.76 19.81 -15.75
N THR A 262 -29.86 20.59 -16.81
CA THR A 262 -28.88 20.54 -17.90
C THR A 262 -27.58 21.25 -17.47
N LEU A 263 -26.45 20.90 -18.07
CA LEU A 263 -25.16 21.57 -17.85
C LEU A 263 -25.24 23.10 -18.07
N ARG A 264 -26.19 23.52 -18.93
CA ARG A 264 -26.49 24.92 -19.22
C ARG A 264 -27.12 25.64 -18.04
N ASP A 265 -27.98 24.96 -17.28
CA ASP A 265 -28.65 25.49 -16.10
C ASP A 265 -27.69 25.61 -14.91
N TYR A 266 -26.78 24.64 -14.74
CA TYR A 266 -25.71 24.71 -13.75
C TYR A 266 -24.76 25.89 -14.01
N THR A 267 -24.39 26.13 -15.27
CA THR A 267 -23.52 27.25 -15.66
C THR A 267 -24.20 28.61 -15.46
N ARG A 268 -25.53 28.67 -15.61
CA ARG A 268 -26.32 29.88 -15.32
C ARG A 268 -26.41 30.14 -13.81
N HIS A 269 -26.52 29.09 -12.99
CA HIS A 269 -26.52 29.19 -11.52
C HIS A 269 -25.18 29.69 -10.97
N MET A 270 -24.06 29.20 -11.51
CA MET A 270 -22.71 29.64 -11.11
C MET A 270 -22.46 31.13 -11.38
N LYS A 271 -22.95 31.67 -12.52
CA LYS A 271 -22.80 33.11 -12.85
C LYS A 271 -23.63 34.04 -11.98
N ILE A 272 -24.71 33.55 -11.37
CA ILE A 272 -25.55 34.33 -10.45
C ILE A 272 -24.89 34.43 -9.07
N HIS A 273 -24.18 33.38 -8.62
CA HIS A 273 -23.49 33.36 -7.33
C HIS A 273 -22.17 34.14 -7.31
N GLU A 274 -21.52 34.34 -8.47
CA GLU A 274 -20.24 35.06 -8.55
C GLU A 274 -20.35 36.59 -8.34
N LYS A 275 -21.56 37.15 -8.29
CA LYS A 275 -21.78 38.62 -8.18
C LYS A 275 -22.04 39.13 -6.76
N ARG A 276 -21.98 38.31 -5.72
CA ARG A 276 -22.16 38.77 -4.32
C ARG A 276 -21.16 38.16 -3.34
N LEU A 277 -19.88 38.51 -3.50
CA LEU A 277 -18.98 38.63 -2.36
C LEU A 277 -18.56 40.09 -2.24
N ALA A 278 -19.41 40.87 -1.56
CA ALA A 278 -19.04 42.16 -1.02
C ALA A 278 -18.05 41.94 0.13
N SER A 279 -16.86 42.52 -0.02
CA SER A 279 -15.80 42.76 0.99
C SER A 279 -16.18 42.49 2.45
N PRO A 280 -15.55 41.47 3.09
CA PRO A 280 -14.31 41.69 3.87
C PRO A 280 -13.10 40.85 3.41
N ASP A 281 -13.31 39.88 2.53
CA ASP A 281 -12.29 38.84 2.25
C ASP A 281 -11.17 39.27 1.30
N ARG A 282 -11.39 40.31 0.50
CA ARG A 282 -10.37 40.81 -0.43
C ARG A 282 -9.19 41.46 0.31
N ALA A 283 -9.43 42.05 1.48
CA ALA A 283 -8.38 42.63 2.32
C ALA A 283 -7.55 41.54 3.02
N ILE A 284 -8.20 40.45 3.44
CA ILE A 284 -7.57 39.27 4.04
C ILE A 284 -6.71 38.55 3.01
N ALA A 285 -7.23 38.32 1.80
CA ALA A 285 -6.48 37.72 0.70
C ALA A 285 -5.27 38.57 0.26
N LYS A 286 -5.40 39.92 0.25
CA LYS A 286 -4.26 40.81 -0.04
C LYS A 286 -3.21 40.80 1.08
N ARG A 287 -3.64 40.64 2.35
CA ARG A 287 -2.73 40.54 3.50
C ARG A 287 -1.97 39.21 3.52
N ALA A 288 -2.65 38.10 3.21
CA ALA A 288 -2.04 36.78 3.06
C ALA A 288 -1.03 36.74 1.89
N ARG A 289 -1.35 37.35 0.74
CA ARG A 289 -0.38 37.46 -0.37
C ARG A 289 0.85 38.30 -0.02
N ARG A 290 0.71 39.33 0.82
CA ARG A 290 1.85 40.14 1.29
C ARG A 290 2.70 39.43 2.35
N SER A 291 2.15 38.51 3.14
CA SER A 291 2.96 37.70 4.07
C SER A 291 3.71 36.58 3.36
N ILE A 292 3.17 36.04 2.27
CA ILE A 292 3.85 35.02 1.46
C ILE A 292 4.99 35.61 0.61
N MET A 293 4.90 36.88 0.21
CA MET A 293 5.95 37.54 -0.61
C MET A 293 7.09 38.19 0.18
N LYS A 294 7.05 38.22 1.52
CA LYS A 294 8.20 38.61 2.34
C LYS A 294 9.03 37.38 2.69
N LYS A 295 9.97 37.01 1.82
CA LYS A 295 11.09 36.14 2.18
C LYS A 295 11.97 36.85 3.21
N PRO A 296 12.44 36.17 4.27
CA PRO A 296 13.68 36.55 4.90
C PRO A 296 14.83 36.19 3.94
N GLU A 297 15.67 37.18 3.62
CA GLU A 297 16.98 36.95 3.03
C GLU A 297 17.83 36.14 4.01
N GLN A 298 18.06 34.87 3.69
CA GLN A 298 19.21 34.14 4.17
C GLN A 298 19.55 33.03 3.17
N GLU A 299 20.82 33.02 2.77
CA GLU A 299 21.43 32.20 1.75
C GLU A 299 21.26 30.70 2.05
N ALA A 300 20.63 29.96 1.14
CA ALA A 300 20.74 28.51 1.06
C ALA A 300 20.49 28.06 -0.38
N ALA A 301 21.39 27.23 -0.88
CA ALA A 301 21.48 26.78 -2.25
C ALA A 301 20.15 26.18 -2.78
N GLU A 302 19.84 26.56 -4.00
CA GLU A 302 18.72 26.08 -4.80
C GLU A 302 18.93 24.61 -5.18
N VAL A 303 18.40 23.68 -4.38
CA VAL A 303 18.22 22.28 -4.80
C VAL A 303 16.75 22.11 -5.12
N GLY A 304 16.40 22.33 -6.40
CA GLY A 304 15.13 21.86 -6.94
C GLY A 304 15.02 20.33 -6.83
N PRO A 305 13.80 19.76 -6.90
CA PRO A 305 13.60 18.32 -6.90
C PRO A 305 14.45 17.67 -8.02
N PRO A 306 14.99 16.45 -7.80
CA PRO A 306 15.88 15.80 -8.75
C PRO A 306 15.25 15.74 -10.15
N LYS A 307 15.98 16.22 -11.15
CA LYS A 307 15.59 16.24 -12.58
C LYS A 307 15.12 14.87 -13.10
N GLU A 308 15.58 13.79 -12.47
CA GLU A 308 15.26 12.40 -12.82
C GLU A 308 13.78 12.01 -12.66
N PHE A 309 13.00 12.71 -11.82
CA PHE A 309 11.56 12.45 -11.65
C PHE A 309 10.68 13.03 -12.77
N PHE A 310 11.15 14.06 -13.48
CA PHE A 310 10.39 14.67 -14.58
C PHE A 310 10.61 13.94 -15.90
N ASP A 311 11.79 13.34 -16.09
CA ASP A 311 12.11 12.57 -17.29
C ASP A 311 11.35 11.23 -17.34
N SER A 312 11.00 10.64 -16.18
CA SER A 312 10.24 9.38 -16.12
C SER A 312 8.79 9.53 -16.57
N TYR A 313 8.10 10.61 -16.18
CA TYR A 313 6.70 10.83 -16.57
C TYR A 313 6.56 11.07 -18.08
N MET A 314 7.44 11.88 -18.68
CA MET A 314 7.39 12.12 -20.12
C MET A 314 7.59 10.83 -20.90
N HIS A 315 8.55 9.98 -20.49
CA HIS A 315 8.76 8.69 -21.10
C HIS A 315 7.55 7.75 -20.96
N LEU A 316 6.99 7.63 -19.74
CA LEU A 316 5.80 6.80 -19.50
C LEU A 316 4.59 7.29 -20.29
N LYS A 317 4.41 8.61 -20.40
CA LYS A 317 3.35 9.23 -21.20
C LYS A 317 3.50 8.92 -22.69
N ASP A 318 4.71 8.94 -23.22
CA ASP A 318 4.95 8.64 -24.64
C ASP A 318 4.69 7.15 -24.95
N VAL A 319 5.12 6.24 -24.06
CA VAL A 319 4.81 4.82 -24.18
C VAL A 319 3.30 4.58 -24.10
N TRP A 320 2.61 5.26 -23.17
CA TRP A 320 1.16 5.18 -23.03
C TRP A 320 0.43 5.62 -24.30
N LYS A 321 0.81 6.78 -24.86
CA LYS A 321 0.28 7.28 -26.13
C LYS A 321 0.54 6.33 -27.29
N THR A 322 1.73 5.71 -27.32
CA THR A 322 2.09 4.73 -28.35
C THR A 322 1.17 3.50 -28.27
N CYS A 323 0.82 3.02 -27.08
CA CYS A 323 -0.14 1.93 -26.93
C CYS A 323 -1.52 2.30 -27.49
N LEU A 324 -2.03 3.50 -27.14
CA LEU A 324 -3.31 4.01 -27.64
C LEU A 324 -3.30 4.11 -29.18
N GLN A 325 -2.28 4.73 -29.76
CA GLN A 325 -2.16 4.90 -31.21
C GLN A 325 -2.12 3.59 -32.00
N ASN A 326 -1.58 2.53 -31.41
CA ASN A 326 -1.53 1.20 -32.02
C ASN A 326 -2.78 0.36 -31.75
N GLN A 327 -3.84 0.93 -31.17
CA GLN A 327 -5.09 0.24 -30.78
C GLN A 327 -4.84 -0.95 -29.83
N VAL A 328 -3.75 -0.92 -29.06
CA VAL A 328 -3.44 -1.94 -28.07
C VAL A 328 -3.93 -1.48 -26.71
N SER A 329 -4.68 -2.34 -26.01
CA SER A 329 -5.06 -2.09 -24.62
C SER A 329 -3.82 -1.80 -23.76
N ILE A 330 -3.88 -0.79 -22.89
CA ILE A 330 -2.75 -0.45 -22.02
C ILE A 330 -2.35 -1.66 -21.16
N PRO A 331 -1.11 -2.18 -21.28
CA PRO A 331 -0.68 -3.36 -20.53
C PRO A 331 -0.71 -3.11 -19.01
N ASN A 332 -1.13 -4.11 -18.23
CA ASN A 332 -1.18 -4.00 -16.77
C ASN A 332 0.19 -3.64 -16.15
N GLY A 333 1.29 -4.13 -16.73
CA GLY A 333 2.64 -3.76 -16.28
C GLY A 333 2.92 -2.27 -16.41
N LEU A 334 2.43 -1.61 -17.47
CA LEU A 334 2.57 -0.18 -17.66
C LEU A 334 1.70 0.61 -16.67
N ARG A 335 0.49 0.14 -16.36
CA ARG A 335 -0.36 0.74 -15.32
C ARG A 335 0.32 0.73 -13.95
N VAL A 336 0.89 -0.41 -13.55
CA VAL A 336 1.63 -0.53 -12.28
C VAL A 336 2.84 0.41 -12.24
N LEU A 337 3.57 0.57 -13.35
CA LEU A 337 4.69 1.50 -13.43
C LEU A 337 4.24 2.95 -13.30
N VAL A 338 3.13 3.32 -13.94
CA VAL A 338 2.54 4.66 -13.84
C VAL A 338 2.07 4.95 -12.42
N ASP A 339 1.38 4.02 -11.77
CA ASP A 339 0.93 4.19 -10.37
C ASP A 339 2.11 4.34 -9.39
N TYR A 340 3.24 3.68 -9.68
CA TYR A 340 4.42 3.71 -8.83
C TYR A 340 5.30 4.95 -9.05
N HIS A 341 5.40 5.45 -10.28
CA HIS A 341 6.34 6.50 -10.66
C HIS A 341 5.71 7.87 -10.93
N CYS A 342 4.39 7.96 -11.06
CA CYS A 342 3.69 9.21 -11.37
C CYS A 342 2.92 9.74 -10.15
N THR A 343 2.74 11.06 -10.11
CA THR A 343 1.84 11.69 -9.13
C THR A 343 0.38 11.37 -9.45
N PRO A 344 -0.55 11.44 -8.48
CA PRO A 344 -1.98 11.22 -8.75
C PRO A 344 -2.55 12.10 -9.88
N SER A 345 -2.07 13.35 -10.01
CA SER A 345 -2.48 14.25 -11.11
C SER A 345 -1.97 13.80 -12.47
N GLN A 346 -0.78 13.19 -12.54
CA GLN A 346 -0.22 12.61 -13.75
C GLN A 346 -0.93 11.31 -14.15
N VAL A 347 -1.23 10.44 -13.17
CA VAL A 347 -2.04 9.22 -13.39
C VAL A 347 -3.42 9.59 -13.94
N PHE A 348 -4.10 10.54 -13.29
CA PHE A 348 -5.39 11.04 -13.74
C PHE A 348 -5.35 11.56 -15.19
N HIS A 349 -4.32 12.33 -15.55
CA HIS A 349 -4.16 12.83 -16.91
C HIS A 349 -3.96 11.71 -17.95
N LEU A 350 -3.24 10.64 -17.61
CA LEU A 350 -3.08 9.49 -18.52
C LEU A 350 -4.39 8.69 -18.67
N MET A 351 -5.19 8.58 -17.62
CA MET A 351 -6.50 7.95 -17.68
C MET A 351 -7.50 8.74 -18.53
N GLU A 352 -7.52 10.08 -18.44
CA GLU A 352 -8.37 10.89 -19.30
C GLU A 352 -7.95 10.78 -20.76
N LEU A 353 -6.65 10.72 -21.08
CA LEU A 353 -6.18 10.45 -22.45
C LEU A 353 -6.65 9.10 -23.00
N GLU A 354 -6.64 8.05 -22.18
CA GLU A 354 -7.16 6.73 -22.58
C GLU A 354 -8.67 6.79 -22.84
N LYS A 355 -9.42 7.47 -21.98
CA LYS A 355 -10.87 7.63 -22.11
C LYS A 355 -11.26 8.45 -23.34
N GLU A 356 -10.56 9.54 -23.62
CA GLU A 356 -10.75 10.35 -24.84
C GLU A 356 -10.53 9.51 -26.10
N HIS A 357 -9.45 8.73 -26.14
CA HIS A 357 -9.16 7.86 -27.28
C HIS A 357 -10.22 6.77 -27.49
N LEU A 358 -10.72 6.14 -26.42
CA LEU A 358 -11.80 5.16 -26.51
C LEU A 358 -13.11 5.78 -27.04
N ALA A 359 -13.39 7.03 -26.71
CA ALA A 359 -14.54 7.75 -27.23
C ALA A 359 -14.39 8.06 -28.73
N GLU A 360 -13.17 8.40 -29.20
CA GLU A 360 -12.89 8.63 -30.62
C GLU A 360 -13.03 7.35 -31.45
N VAL A 361 -12.42 6.24 -31.01
CA VAL A 361 -12.49 4.94 -31.72
C VAL A 361 -13.92 4.40 -31.76
N GLY A 362 -14.71 4.62 -30.70
CA GLY A 362 -16.12 4.22 -30.66
C GLY A 362 -17.00 4.94 -31.69
N MET A 363 -16.64 6.16 -32.10
CA MET A 363 -17.39 6.92 -33.11
C MET A 363 -17.05 6.52 -34.56
N GLU A 364 -15.90 5.87 -34.81
CA GLU A 364 -15.51 5.44 -36.16
C GLU A 364 -16.17 4.12 -36.61
N VAL A 365 -16.80 3.38 -35.70
CA VAL A 365 -17.44 2.07 -35.99
C VAL A 365 -18.93 2.22 -36.34
N ASP A 366 -19.56 3.35 -35.98
CA ASP A 366 -20.99 3.60 -36.15
C ASP A 366 -21.33 4.58 -37.31
N GLY A 367 -20.36 4.93 -38.16
CA GLY A 367 -20.54 5.74 -39.37
C GLY A 367 -20.11 5.00 -40.62
#